data_AF-A0A8J2JLT6-F1
#
_entry.id   AF-A0A8J2JLT6-F1
#
_cell.length_a   1.000
_cell.length_b   1.000
_cell.length_c   1.000
_cell.angle_alpha   90.00
_cell.angle_beta   90.00
_cell.angle_gamma   90.00
#
_symmetry.space_group_name_H-M   'P 1'
#
loop_
_entity.id
_entity.type
_entity.pdbx_description
1 polymer ?
#
loop_
_entity_poly.entity_id
_entity_poly.type
_entity_poly.pdbx_seq_one_letter_code
_entity_poly.pdbx_strand_id
1 'polypeptide(L)' 'GGERFEAPEALFQPHLINVEGQGIAELVFSTIQQGDIDIRPE' A
#
# COMPACT_ATOMS: atom_id res chain seq x y z
N GLY A 1 6.06 -20.67 10.92
CA GLY A 1 5.75 -19.62 11.89
C GLY A 1 4.96 -18.53 11.18
N GLY A 2 4.00 -17.91 11.88
CA GLY A 2 3.18 -16.81 11.37
C GLY A 2 3.99 -15.63 10.83
N GLU A 3 5.21 -15.44 11.35
CA GLU A 3 6.18 -14.43 10.91
C GLU A 3 6.44 -14.41 9.39
N ARG A 4 6.34 -15.57 8.70
CA ARG A 4 6.51 -15.62 7.24
C ARG A 4 5.42 -14.86 6.48
N PHE A 5 4.26 -14.67 7.11
CA PHE A 5 3.12 -13.94 6.57
C PHE A 5 3.01 -12.55 7.18
N GLU A 6 3.37 -12.37 8.45
CA GLU A 6 3.33 -11.06 9.12
C GLU A 6 4.36 -10.08 8.53
N ALA A 7 5.58 -10.54 8.24
CA ALA A 7 6.61 -9.68 7.65
C ALA A 7 6.19 -9.05 6.31
N PRO A 8 5.66 -9.80 5.32
CA PRO A 8 5.14 -9.20 4.09
C PRO A 8 3.82 -8.44 4.29
N GLU A 9 2.98 -8.82 5.27
CA GLU A 9 1.72 -8.13 5.54
C GLU A 9 1.93 -6.68 5.98
N ALA A 10 3.06 -6.37 6.63
CA ALA A 10 3.40 -4.99 7.02
C ALA A 10 3.47 -4.00 5.84
N LEU A 11 3.66 -4.47 4.60
CA LEU A 11 3.59 -3.63 3.39
C LEU A 11 2.17 -3.16 3.05
N PHE A 12 1.18 -3.95 3.46
CA PHE A 12 -0.25 -3.67 3.27
C PHE A 12 -0.89 -3.10 4.53
N GLN A 13 -0.33 -3.42 5.71
CA GLN A 13 -0.78 -2.99 7.02
C GLN A 13 0.40 -2.45 7.86
N PRO A 14 0.85 -1.20 7.61
CA PRO A 14 2.02 -0.62 8.30
C PRO A 14 1.92 -0.58 9.84
N HIS A 15 0.69 -0.53 10.36
CA HIS A 15 0.44 -0.52 11.80
C HIS A 15 0.91 -1.80 12.52
N LEU A 16 1.11 -2.92 11.81
CA LEU A 16 1.66 -4.16 12.37
C LEU A 16 3.10 -3.99 12.90
N ILE A 17 3.83 -3.01 12.38
CA ILE A 17 5.19 -2.64 12.83
C ILE A 17 5.23 -1.28 13.52
N ASN A 18 4.09 -0.80 14.02
CA ASN A 18 3.93 0.52 14.68
C ASN A 18 4.34 1.71 13.78
N VAL A 19 4.21 1.56 12.46
CA VAL A 19 4.39 2.65 11.50
C VAL A 19 3.02 3.19 11.09
N GLU A 20 2.84 4.49 11.16
CA GLU A 20 1.65 5.16 10.65
C GLU A 20 1.80 5.42 9.14
N GLY A 21 0.75 5.10 8.38
CA GLY A 21 0.75 5.32 6.94
C GLY A 21 -0.21 4.41 6.19
N GLN A 22 -0.41 4.72 4.91
CA GLN A 22 -1.19 3.92 3.98
C GLN A 22 -0.41 2.68 3.54
N GLY A 23 -1.10 1.57 3.33
CA GLY A 23 -0.53 0.39 2.70
C GLY A 23 -0.23 0.61 1.22
N ILE A 24 0.61 -0.23 0.61
CA ILE A 24 1.05 -0.06 -0.79
C ILE A 24 -0.11 -0.02 -1.79
N ALA A 25 -1.20 -0.77 -1.54
CA ALA A 25 -2.38 -0.75 -2.40
C ALA A 25 -3.06 0.63 -2.43
N GLU A 26 -3.23 1.26 -1.27
CA GLU A 26 -3.81 2.60 -1.16
C GLU A 26 -2.88 3.68 -1.70
N LEU A 27 -1.56 3.53 -1.47
CA LEU A 27 -0.55 4.44 -2.02
C LEU A 27 -0.56 4.43 -3.55
N VAL A 28 -0.58 3.24 -4.16
CA VAL A 28 -0.63 3.09 -5.63
C VAL A 28 -1.94 3.65 -6.17
N PHE A 29 -3.07 3.30 -5.57
CA PHE A 29 -4.36 3.85 -5.97
C PHE A 29 -4.38 5.38 -5.88
N SER A 30 -3.96 5.94 -4.75
CA SER A 30 -3.91 7.39 -4.54
C SER A 30 -2.97 8.07 -5.54
N THR A 31 -1.83 7.45 -5.84
CA THR A 31 -0.86 7.97 -6.83
C THR A 31 -1.45 8.00 -8.23
N ILE A 32 -2.13 6.91 -8.66
CA ILE A 32 -2.83 6.86 -9.94
C ILE A 32 -3.92 7.94 -9.99
N GLN A 33 -4.68 8.09 -8.90
CA GLN A 33 -5.76 9.06 -8.81
C GLN A 33 -5.27 10.53 -8.77
N GLN A 34 -4.00 10.76 -8.44
CA GLN A 34 -3.36 12.08 -8.50
C GLN A 34 -2.75 12.39 -9.87
N GLY A 35 -2.44 11.38 -10.69
CA GLY A 35 -1.92 11.56 -12.04
C GLY A 35 -2.95 12.15 -13.01
N ASP A 36 -2.53 12.67 -14.17
CA ASP A 36 -3.48 13.18 -15.18
C ASP A 36 -4.42 12.06 -15.67
N ILE A 37 -5.71 12.37 -15.90
CA ILE A 37 -6.70 11.38 -16.33
C ILE A 37 -6.28 10.74 -17.66
N ASP A 38 -5.68 11.54 -18.56
CA ASP A 38 -5.28 11.09 -19.90
C ASP A 38 -4.21 9.99 -19.91
N ILE A 39 -3.52 9.78 -18.78
CA ILE A 39 -2.47 8.75 -18.63
C ILE A 39 -2.86 7.59 -17.70
N ARG A 40 -4.07 7.61 -17.12
CA ARG A 40 -4.57 6.49 -16.30
C ARG A 40 -5.15 5.42 -17.24
N PRO A 41 -4.56 4.21 -17.33
CA PRO A 41 -5.21 3.12 -18.08
C PRO A 41 -6.57 2.75 -17.44
N GLU A 42 -7.49 2.21 -18.25
CA GLU A 42 -8.78 1.66 -17.77
C GLU A 42 -8.60 0.52 -16.75
#